data_AF-A0A3P7PC71-F1
#
_entry.id   AF-A0A3P7PC71-F1
#
_cell.length_a   1.000
_cell.length_b   1.000
_cell.length_c   1.000
_cell.angle_alpha   90.00
_cell.angle_beta   90.00
_cell.angle_gamma   90.00
#
_symmetry.space_group_name_H-M   'P 1'
#
loop_
_entity.id
_entity.type
_entity.pdbx_description
1 polymer ?
#
loop_
_entity_poly.entity_id
_entity_poly.type
_entity_poly.pdbx_seq_one_letter_code
_entity_poly.pdbx_strand_id
1 'polypeptide(L)'
;MVRKKARKLRQLFEKVRTERYNRFHGCFELVAQKIDDIYKKLSRNESAQAFLGEINMEEPYLDGIAYNCVAPGKRFQPMDNLSGGEKTVAALALLFALHARSPSPFFILDEVDAALDNTNIGKVSAFL
;
A
#
# COMPACT_ATOMS: atom_id res chain seq x y z
N MET A 1 -45.43 3.53 14.00
CA MET A 1 -44.40 4.60 13.91
C MET A 1 -42.97 4.04 13.91
N VAL A 2 -42.62 3.14 14.84
CA VAL A 2 -41.27 2.55 15.00
C VAL A 2 -40.71 1.87 13.74
N ARG A 3 -41.49 1.02 13.05
CA ARG A 3 -41.04 0.31 11.83
C ARG A 3 -40.63 1.25 10.68
N LYS A 4 -41.32 2.39 10.49
CA LYS A 4 -40.98 3.38 9.46
C LYS A 4 -39.66 4.09 9.78
N LYS A 5 -39.41 4.41 11.06
CA LYS A 5 -38.16 5.02 11.52
C LYS A 5 -36.97 4.06 11.34
N ALA A 6 -37.13 2.79 11.70
CA ALA A 6 -36.11 1.77 11.52
C ALA A 6 -35.72 1.57 10.05
N ARG A 7 -36.71 1.52 9.14
CA ARG A 7 -36.46 1.44 7.69
C ARG A 7 -35.64 2.63 7.18
N LYS A 8 -35.99 3.86 7.59
CA LYS A 8 -35.25 5.07 7.18
C LYS A 8 -33.81 5.06 7.68
N LEU A 9 -33.58 4.66 8.93
CA LEU A 9 -32.24 4.54 9.50
C LEU A 9 -31.40 3.49 8.78
N ARG A 10 -31.98 2.33 8.46
CA ARG A 10 -31.28 1.28 7.69
C ARG A 10 -30.88 1.78 6.31
N GLN A 11 -31.76 2.48 5.60
CA GLN A 11 -31.42 3.06 4.29
C GLN A 11 -30.30 4.10 4.36
N LEU A 12 -30.29 4.92 5.42
CA LEU A 12 -29.22 5.89 5.63
C LEU A 12 -27.89 5.20 5.94
N PHE A 13 -27.92 4.15 6.76
CA PHE A 13 -26.75 3.34 7.07
C PHE A 13 -26.17 2.70 5.80
N GLU A 14 -26.98 2.02 4.99
CA GLU A 14 -26.50 1.40 3.74
C GLU A 14 -25.91 2.44 2.80
N LYS A 15 -26.51 3.64 2.70
CA LYS A 15 -25.96 4.72 1.87
C LYS A 15 -24.55 5.12 2.31
N VAL A 16 -24.35 5.33 3.62
CA VAL A 16 -23.04 5.71 4.16
C VAL A 16 -22.03 4.56 4.03
N ARG A 17 -22.48 3.32 4.25
CA ARG A 17 -21.69 2.10 4.08
C ARG A 17 -21.16 1.98 2.65
N THR A 18 -22.03 2.09 1.66
CA THR A 18 -21.65 2.04 0.23
C THR A 18 -20.72 3.18 -0.15
N GLU A 19 -20.96 4.40 0.35
CA GLU A 19 -20.07 5.53 0.06
C GLU A 19 -18.67 5.33 0.64
N ARG A 20 -18.58 4.84 1.88
CA ARG A 20 -17.29 4.51 2.52
C ARG A 20 -16.56 3.40 1.76
N TYR A 21 -17.27 2.34 1.37
CA TYR A 21 -16.73 1.25 0.56
C TYR A 21 -16.12 1.76 -0.75
N ASN A 22 -16.91 2.49 -1.54
CA ASN A 22 -16.49 2.96 -2.86
C ASN A 22 -15.26 3.89 -2.79
N ARG A 23 -15.22 4.78 -1.79
CA ARG A 23 -14.07 5.68 -1.58
C ARG A 23 -12.81 4.93 -1.16
N PHE A 24 -12.95 3.97 -0.24
CA PHE A 24 -11.84 3.12 0.19
C PHE A 24 -11.30 2.32 -0.99
N HIS A 25 -12.18 1.54 -1.63
CA HIS A 25 -11.81 0.60 -2.68
C HIS A 25 -11.20 1.31 -3.91
N GLY A 26 -11.79 2.43 -4.34
CA GLY A 26 -11.25 3.22 -5.45
C GLY A 26 -9.89 3.89 -5.17
N CYS A 27 -9.48 4.00 -3.91
CA CYS A 27 -8.10 4.39 -3.57
C CYS A 27 -7.20 3.16 -3.52
N PHE A 28 -7.63 2.14 -2.78
CA PHE A 28 -6.89 0.92 -2.51
C PHE A 28 -6.49 0.18 -3.79
N GLU A 29 -7.42 -0.02 -4.72
CA GLU A 29 -7.21 -0.78 -5.94
C GLU A 29 -6.09 -0.17 -6.80
N LEU A 30 -6.07 1.16 -6.94
CA LEU A 30 -5.04 1.86 -7.72
C LEU A 30 -3.65 1.74 -7.09
N VAL A 31 -3.57 1.79 -5.75
CA VAL A 31 -2.31 1.60 -5.02
C VAL A 31 -1.84 0.13 -5.16
N ALA A 32 -2.75 -0.82 -4.97
CA ALA A 32 -2.48 -2.25 -5.09
C ALA A 32 -2.04 -2.66 -6.49
N GLN A 33 -2.55 -2.02 -7.55
CA GLN A 33 -2.11 -2.25 -8.92
C GLN A 33 -0.71 -1.67 -9.23
N LYS A 34 -0.27 -0.63 -8.51
CA LYS A 34 1.00 0.05 -8.76
C LYS A 34 2.16 -0.44 -7.90
N ILE A 35 1.86 -1.02 -6.74
CA ILE A 35 2.88 -1.37 -5.74
C ILE A 35 3.94 -2.33 -6.28
N ASP A 36 3.53 -3.36 -7.03
CA ASP A 36 4.44 -4.39 -7.56
C ASP A 36 5.43 -3.80 -8.58
N ASP A 37 4.92 -3.05 -9.56
CA ASP A 37 5.73 -2.40 -10.59
C ASP A 37 6.74 -1.42 -9.97
N ILE A 38 6.32 -0.64 -8.98
CA ILE A 38 7.19 0.33 -8.29
C ILE A 38 8.26 -0.41 -7.48
N TYR A 39 7.88 -1.46 -6.77
CA TYR A 39 8.83 -2.25 -5.97
C TYR A 39 9.89 -2.94 -6.85
N LYS A 40 9.51 -3.51 -7.99
CA LYS A 40 10.44 -4.08 -8.98
C LYS A 40 11.42 -3.04 -9.52
N LYS A 41 10.93 -1.83 -9.82
CA LYS A 41 11.78 -0.71 -10.30
C LYS A 41 12.77 -0.25 -9.23
N LEU A 42 12.33 -0.06 -7.99
CA LEU A 42 13.19 0.34 -6.88
C LEU A 42 14.24 -0.73 -6.53
N SER A 43 13.86 -2.00 -6.54
CA SER A 43 14.78 -3.11 -6.29
C SER A 43 15.71 -3.40 -7.48
N ARG A 44 15.38 -2.83 -8.66
CA ARG A 44 15.97 -3.12 -9.98
C ARG A 44 16.00 -4.62 -10.27
N ASN A 45 14.91 -5.31 -9.97
CA ASN A 45 14.83 -6.74 -10.13
C ASN A 45 13.40 -7.20 -10.43
N GLU A 46 13.20 -7.81 -11.59
CA GLU A 46 11.90 -8.32 -12.03
C GLU A 46 11.38 -9.51 -11.20
N SER A 47 12.26 -10.21 -10.48
CA SER A 47 11.86 -11.29 -9.56
C SER A 47 11.39 -10.80 -8.20
N ALA A 48 11.56 -9.51 -7.89
CA ALA A 48 10.98 -8.91 -6.70
C ALA A 48 9.46 -8.83 -6.85
N GLN A 49 8.75 -8.98 -5.74
CA GLN A 49 7.29 -8.90 -5.76
C GLN A 49 6.79 -8.10 -4.56
N ALA A 50 5.73 -7.33 -4.74
CA ALA A 50 5.03 -6.68 -3.65
C ALA A 50 3.52 -6.84 -3.83
N PHE A 51 2.83 -7.18 -2.76
CA PHE A 51 1.39 -7.41 -2.76
C PHE A 51 0.71 -6.61 -1.64
N LEU A 52 -0.40 -5.97 -2.00
CA LEU A 52 -1.29 -5.28 -1.07
C LEU A 52 -2.68 -5.92 -1.15
N GLY A 53 -3.18 -6.44 -0.03
CA GLY A 53 -4.44 -7.17 0.04
C GLY A 53 -5.37 -6.68 1.14
N GLU A 54 -6.67 -6.79 0.91
CA GLU A 54 -7.72 -6.57 1.91
C GLU A 54 -7.85 -7.84 2.78
N ILE A 55 -7.95 -7.68 4.11
CA ILE A 55 -8.21 -8.81 5.01
C ILE A 55 -9.68 -9.26 4.92
N ASN A 56 -10.59 -8.29 4.73
CA ASN A 56 -12.03 -8.50 4.62
C ASN A 56 -12.56 -7.81 3.37
N MET A 57 -13.07 -8.60 2.41
CA MET A 57 -13.57 -8.07 1.13
C MET A 57 -14.93 -7.36 1.24
N GLU A 58 -15.70 -7.62 2.30
CA GLU A 58 -17.04 -7.02 2.45
C GLU A 58 -16.98 -5.61 3.04
N GLU A 59 -16.20 -5.44 4.10
CA GLU A 59 -16.00 -4.15 4.78
C GLU A 59 -14.51 -3.88 5.05
N PRO A 60 -13.69 -3.72 4.01
CA PRO A 60 -12.22 -3.64 4.13
C PRO A 60 -11.74 -2.46 4.99
N TYR A 61 -12.58 -1.44 5.14
CA TYR A 61 -12.32 -0.26 5.96
C TYR A 61 -12.50 -0.48 7.47
N LEU A 62 -12.99 -1.65 7.91
CA LEU A 62 -13.10 -2.00 9.34
C LEU A 62 -11.87 -2.76 9.85
N ASP A 63 -11.10 -3.34 8.95
CA ASP A 63 -9.97 -4.20 9.25
C ASP A 63 -8.66 -3.60 8.71
N GLY A 64 -7.55 -4.29 8.98
CA GLY A 64 -6.26 -3.94 8.41
C GLY A 64 -6.12 -4.31 6.94
N ILE A 65 -5.04 -3.82 6.33
CA ILE A 65 -4.57 -4.26 5.00
C ILE A 65 -3.30 -5.09 5.19
N ALA A 66 -3.16 -6.15 4.39
CA ALA A 66 -1.97 -6.98 4.36
C ALA A 66 -0.98 -6.42 3.34
N TYR A 67 0.23 -6.07 3.79
CA TYR A 67 1.33 -5.66 2.92
C TYR A 67 2.47 -6.67 3.02
N ASN A 68 2.81 -7.30 1.90
CA ASN A 68 3.87 -8.30 1.85
C ASN A 68 4.82 -8.03 0.67
N CYS A 69 6.11 -8.29 0.89
CA CYS A 69 7.14 -8.16 -0.12
C CYS A 69 7.99 -9.42 -0.20
N VAL A 70 8.42 -9.76 -1.42
CA VAL A 70 9.38 -10.81 -1.70
C VAL A 70 10.62 -10.15 -2.30
N ALA A 71 11.70 -10.12 -1.51
CA ALA A 71 12.97 -9.59 -1.96
C ALA A 71 13.61 -10.52 -3.02
N PRO A 72 14.49 -9.99 -3.90
CA PRO A 72 15.13 -10.78 -4.94
C PRO A 72 15.84 -12.02 -4.41
N GLY A 73 15.53 -13.18 -5.00
CA GLY A 73 16.15 -14.46 -4.63
C GLY A 73 15.71 -15.03 -3.28
N LYS A 74 14.77 -14.39 -2.56
CA LYS A 74 14.18 -14.91 -1.32
C LYS A 74 12.83 -15.57 -1.58
N ARG A 75 12.45 -16.47 -0.68
CA ARG A 75 11.07 -16.97 -0.60
C ARG A 75 10.18 -15.94 0.10
N PHE A 76 8.87 -16.10 -0.03
CA PHE A 76 7.91 -15.34 0.76
C PHE A 76 8.24 -15.45 2.25
N GLN A 77 8.34 -14.30 2.91
CA GLN A 77 8.57 -14.18 4.33
C GLN A 77 7.68 -13.04 4.88
N PRO A 78 7.23 -13.15 6.14
CA PRO A 78 6.55 -12.04 6.81
C PRO A 78 7.41 -10.78 6.78
N MET A 79 6.76 -9.60 6.69
CA MET A 79 7.43 -8.31 6.64
C MET A 79 8.43 -8.10 7.77
N ASP A 80 8.14 -8.63 8.97
CA ASP A 80 9.00 -8.55 10.15
C ASP A 80 10.37 -9.19 9.95
N ASN A 81 10.47 -10.19 9.07
CA ASN A 81 11.69 -10.95 8.79
C ASN A 81 12.56 -10.32 7.69
N LEU A 82 12.09 -9.23 7.06
CA LEU A 82 12.90 -8.48 6.10
C LEU A 82 14.03 -7.72 6.81
N SER A 83 15.15 -7.53 6.10
CA SER A 83 16.23 -6.68 6.58
C SER A 83 15.80 -5.21 6.68
N GLY A 84 16.53 -4.38 7.43
CA GLY A 84 16.25 -2.94 7.54
C GLY A 84 16.23 -2.24 6.17
N GLY A 85 17.16 -2.59 5.29
CA GLY A 85 17.21 -2.05 3.92
C GLY A 85 16.03 -2.51 3.06
N GLU A 86 15.63 -3.78 3.16
CA GLU A 86 14.46 -4.31 2.47
C GLU A 86 13.16 -3.64 2.94
N LYS A 87 13.02 -3.42 4.26
CA LYS A 87 11.89 -2.67 4.84
C LYS A 87 11.86 -1.22 4.34
N THR A 88 13.02 -0.58 4.20
CA THR A 88 13.13 0.79 3.68
C THR A 88 12.72 0.89 2.22
N VAL A 89 13.20 -0.02 1.37
CA VAL A 89 12.79 -0.08 -0.05
C VAL A 89 11.30 -0.34 -0.18
N ALA A 90 10.74 -1.23 0.63
CA ALA A 90 9.31 -1.50 0.64
C ALA A 90 8.49 -0.28 1.09
N ALA A 91 8.91 0.41 2.14
CA ALA A 91 8.25 1.63 2.61
C ALA A 91 8.25 2.73 1.52
N LEU A 92 9.38 2.93 0.85
CA LEU A 92 9.49 3.87 -0.29
C LEU A 92 8.58 3.45 -1.45
N ALA A 93 8.48 2.15 -1.75
CA ALA A 93 7.59 1.66 -2.78
C ALA A 93 6.12 1.98 -2.47
N LEU A 94 5.70 1.79 -1.21
CA LEU A 94 4.35 2.14 -0.78
C LEU A 94 4.08 3.64 -0.84
N LEU A 95 5.06 4.46 -0.42
CA LEU A 95 4.98 5.92 -0.51
C LEU A 95 4.78 6.39 -1.95
N PHE A 96 5.56 5.86 -2.91
CA PHE A 96 5.42 6.23 -4.31
C PHE A 96 4.15 5.66 -4.96
N ALA A 97 3.66 4.49 -4.52
CA ALA A 97 2.38 3.96 -4.98
C ALA A 97 1.21 4.86 -4.54
N LEU A 98 1.24 5.38 -3.31
CA LEU A 98 0.28 6.36 -2.81
C LEU A 98 0.38 7.68 -3.59
N HIS A 99 1.60 8.13 -3.88
CA HIS A 99 1.84 9.32 -4.69
C HIS A 99 1.25 9.20 -6.10
N ALA A 100 1.39 8.03 -6.74
CA ALA A 100 0.83 7.79 -8.07
C ALA A 100 -0.71 7.94 -8.09
N ARG A 101 -1.38 7.67 -6.96
CA ARG A 101 -2.83 7.87 -6.81
C ARG A 101 -3.21 9.32 -6.53
N SER A 102 -2.40 10.02 -5.73
CA SER A 102 -2.66 11.39 -5.29
C SER A 102 -1.34 12.16 -5.29
N PRO A 103 -0.98 12.80 -6.41
CA PRO A 103 0.31 13.47 -6.55
C PRO A 103 0.42 14.65 -5.59
N SER A 104 1.47 14.63 -4.78
CA SER A 104 1.88 15.71 -3.89
C SER A 104 2.86 16.65 -4.63
N PRO A 105 2.84 17.97 -4.35
CA PRO A 105 3.74 18.90 -5.03
C PRO A 105 5.22 18.71 -4.65
N PHE A 106 5.53 18.10 -3.50
CA PHE A 106 6.89 17.80 -3.07
C PHE A 106 6.91 16.68 -2.01
N PHE A 107 8.09 16.07 -1.81
CA PHE A 107 8.42 15.18 -0.69
C PHE A 107 9.62 15.72 0.08
N ILE A 108 9.62 15.49 1.39
CA ILE A 108 10.78 15.69 2.25
C ILE A 108 11.13 14.31 2.78
N LEU A 109 12.31 13.82 2.43
CA LEU A 109 12.85 12.54 2.84
C LEU A 109 14.04 12.83 3.74
N ASP A 110 13.98 12.37 4.99
CA ASP A 110 15.05 12.58 5.97
C ASP A 110 15.71 11.23 6.28
N GLU A 111 17.04 11.18 6.21
CA GLU A 111 17.89 10.01 6.47
C GLU A 111 17.39 8.67 5.89
N VAL A 112 16.75 8.69 4.71
CA VAL A 112 16.19 7.48 4.08
C VAL A 112 17.26 6.47 3.63
N ASP A 113 18.51 6.89 3.61
CA ASP A 113 19.68 6.08 3.29
C ASP A 113 20.32 5.39 4.50
N ALA A 114 19.94 5.73 5.73
CA ALA A 114 20.57 5.21 6.96
C ALA A 114 20.55 3.68 7.07
N ALA A 115 19.50 3.03 6.52
CA ALA A 115 19.35 1.58 6.52
C ALA A 115 19.68 0.94 5.16
N LEU A 116 20.08 1.72 4.16
CA LEU A 116 20.40 1.26 2.82
C LEU A 116 21.92 1.08 2.67
N ASP A 117 22.32 0.01 1.99
CA ASP A 117 23.69 -0.14 1.52
C ASP A 117 23.94 0.73 0.26
N ASN A 118 25.21 1.00 -0.07
CA ASN A 118 25.60 1.80 -1.24
C ASN A 118 24.91 1.33 -2.53
N THR A 119 24.70 0.02 -2.67
CA THR A 119 24.02 -0.58 -3.82
C THR A 119 22.57 -0.13 -3.90
N ASN A 120 21.80 -0.22 -2.80
CA ASN A 120 20.39 0.19 -2.81
C ASN A 120 20.21 1.71 -2.79
N ILE A 121 21.13 2.47 -2.19
CA ILE A 121 21.16 3.95 -2.31
C ILE A 121 21.22 4.36 -3.79
N GLY A 122 22.12 3.77 -4.57
CA GLY A 122 22.24 4.06 -6.01
C GLY A 122 21.00 3.65 -6.82
N LYS A 123 20.27 2.61 -6.38
CA LYS A 123 19.00 2.22 -7.02
C LYS A 123 17.89 3.22 -6.76
N VAL A 124 17.69 3.59 -5.50
CA VAL A 124 16.68 4.56 -5.06
C VAL A 124 16.96 5.93 -5.66
N SER A 125 18.22 6.38 -5.64
CA SER A 125 18.62 7.70 -6.15
C SER A 125 18.40 7.86 -7.66
N ALA A 126 18.38 6.77 -8.43
CA ALA A 126 18.08 6.84 -9.86
C ALA A 126 16.59 6.70 -10.19
N PHE A 127 15.78 6.31 -9.19
CA PHE A 127 14.33 6.25 -9.31
C PHE A 127 13.69 7.59 -8.94
N LEU A 128 14.25 8.26 -7.93
CA LEU A 128 14.01 9.67 -7.62
C LEU A 128 14.38 10.56 -8.82
#